data_AF-A0A941NX60-F1
#
_entry.id   AF-A0A941NX60-F1
#
_cell.length_a   1.000
_cell.length_b   1.000
_cell.length_c   1.000
_cell.angle_alpha   90.00
_cell.angle_beta   90.00
_cell.angle_gamma   90.00
#
_symmetry.space_group_name_H-M   'P 1'
#
loop_
_entity.id
_entity.type
_entity.pdbx_description
1 polymer ?
#
loop_
_entity_poly.entity_id
_entity_poly.type
_entity_poly.pdbx_seq_one_letter_code
_entity_poly.pdbx_strand_id
1 'polypeptide(L)'
;MVFKSKISAVFLLLSFFSGGLYAVADCKSILAKLPKHNPQTNDQAKMVENFEKQCHERPNATDPNVLKECLTVGMRSMAVSGNYVAAEKMAKIECDAGNDALSKTWMGMIMNNQNASPEDRSVAEEALSNKE
;
A
#
# COMPACT_ATOMS: atom_id res chain seq x y z
N MET A 1 3.97 60.63 31.19
CA MET A 1 5.23 60.08 30.63
C MET A 1 4.87 59.04 29.59
N VAL A 2 5.35 59.20 28.35
CA VAL A 2 5.15 58.27 27.24
C VAL A 2 6.22 57.18 27.35
N PHE A 3 5.84 55.94 27.64
CA PHE A 3 6.75 54.80 27.51
C PHE A 3 6.27 53.87 26.40
N LYS A 4 7.14 53.75 25.39
CA LYS A 4 6.99 52.97 24.16
C LYS A 4 6.95 51.47 24.45
N SER A 5 5.97 50.79 23.87
CA SER A 5 5.96 49.34 23.67
C SER A 5 7.18 48.86 22.89
N LYS A 6 7.73 47.71 23.30
CA LYS A 6 8.52 46.84 22.43
C LYS A 6 7.86 45.46 22.38
N ILE A 7 7.45 45.13 21.17
CA ILE A 7 7.01 43.82 20.70
C ILE A 7 8.17 42.82 20.82
N SER A 8 7.80 41.53 20.80
CA SER A 8 8.58 40.38 20.35
C SER A 8 9.20 39.51 21.43
N ALA A 9 8.49 38.41 21.75
CA ALA A 9 8.95 37.06 21.44
C ALA A 9 7.86 36.06 21.86
N VAL A 10 6.89 35.81 20.98
CA VAL A 10 6.26 34.50 20.92
C VAL A 10 7.30 33.58 20.29
N PHE A 11 7.90 32.70 21.09
CA PHE A 11 8.55 31.50 20.57
C PHE A 11 8.02 30.30 21.36
N LEU A 12 6.96 29.75 20.79
CA LEU A 12 6.48 28.38 20.97
C LEU A 12 7.61 27.38 20.64
N LEU A 13 7.42 26.14 21.09
CA LEU A 13 8.12 24.90 20.70
C LEU A 13 9.21 24.45 21.68
N LEU A 14 8.84 23.51 22.56
CA LEU A 14 9.46 22.17 22.59
C LEU A 14 8.66 21.24 23.52
N SER A 15 7.36 21.09 23.26
CA SER A 15 6.62 19.88 23.63
C SER A 15 6.91 18.83 22.55
N PHE A 16 8.15 18.32 22.53
CA PHE A 16 8.55 17.22 21.66
C PHE A 16 8.60 15.94 22.49
N PHE A 17 7.86 14.94 22.01
CA PHE A 17 7.88 13.53 22.41
C PHE A 17 7.09 13.10 23.65
N SER A 18 5.84 13.57 23.75
CA SER A 18 4.74 12.64 24.09
C SER A 18 4.21 12.03 22.78
N GLY A 19 4.36 10.73 22.64
CA GLY A 19 3.97 9.95 21.46
C GLY A 19 4.98 8.84 21.27
N GLY A 20 4.96 7.82 22.11
CA GLY A 20 3.98 6.75 21.92
C GLY A 20 4.56 5.84 20.84
N LEU A 21 5.30 4.82 21.28
CA LEU A 21 5.65 3.67 20.47
C LEU A 21 4.34 2.92 20.16
N TYR A 22 3.55 3.45 19.23
CA TYR A 22 2.49 2.68 18.62
C TYR A 22 3.20 1.60 17.83
N ALA A 23 3.18 0.37 18.36
CA ALA A 23 3.55 -0.82 17.62
C ALA A 23 2.51 -0.98 16.51
N VAL A 24 2.73 -0.22 15.44
CA VAL A 24 2.02 -0.33 14.17
C VAL A 24 2.20 -1.76 13.71
N ALA A 25 1.11 -2.40 13.28
CA ALA A 25 1.16 -3.67 12.57
C ALA A 25 2.33 -3.69 11.60
N ASP A 26 3.36 -4.50 11.90
CA ASP A 26 4.57 -4.54 11.07
C ASP A 26 4.13 -4.96 9.68
N CYS A 27 4.42 -4.11 8.71
CA CYS A 27 4.07 -4.30 7.32
C CYS A 27 4.55 -5.69 6.82
N LYS A 28 5.64 -6.23 7.40
CA LYS A 28 6.10 -7.61 7.20
C LYS A 28 5.10 -8.70 7.62
N SER A 29 4.34 -8.49 8.69
CA SER A 29 3.34 -9.44 9.18
C SER A 29 2.14 -9.56 8.22
N ILE A 30 1.76 -8.44 7.60
CA ILE A 30 0.72 -8.38 6.55
C ILE A 30 1.22 -9.11 5.31
N LEU A 31 2.44 -8.80 4.87
CA LEU A 31 3.06 -9.43 3.70
C LEU A 31 3.21 -10.94 3.83
N ALA A 32 3.49 -11.44 5.04
CA ALA A 32 3.68 -12.86 5.29
C ALA A 32 2.39 -13.69 5.09
N LYS A 33 1.22 -13.05 5.17
CA LYS A 33 -0.09 -13.72 5.09
C LYS A 33 -0.76 -13.60 3.73
N LEU A 34 -0.19 -12.81 2.81
CA LEU A 34 -0.79 -12.61 1.49
C LEU A 34 -0.89 -13.95 0.74
N PRO A 35 -2.08 -14.29 0.23
CA PRO A 35 -2.29 -15.53 -0.49
C PRO A 35 -1.50 -15.55 -1.79
N LYS A 36 -1.18 -16.77 -2.24
CA LYS A 36 -0.62 -16.98 -3.57
C LYS A 36 -1.72 -17.46 -4.50
N HIS A 37 -2.02 -16.64 -5.50
CA HIS A 37 -3.02 -16.97 -6.50
C HIS A 37 -2.39 -17.71 -7.67
N ASN A 38 -2.99 -18.84 -8.07
CA ASN A 38 -2.58 -19.55 -9.26
C ASN A 38 -3.24 -18.93 -10.52
N PRO A 39 -2.48 -18.37 -11.47
CA PRO A 39 -3.02 -17.80 -12.72
C PRO A 39 -3.78 -18.80 -13.60
N GLN A 40 -3.60 -20.11 -13.43
CA GLN A 40 -4.31 -21.13 -14.21
C GLN A 40 -5.75 -21.35 -13.73
N THR A 41 -6.04 -21.00 -12.48
CA THR A 41 -7.35 -21.24 -11.84
C THR A 41 -8.00 -19.95 -11.32
N ASN A 42 -7.31 -18.81 -11.41
CA ASN A 42 -7.78 -17.51 -10.96
C ASN A 42 -7.62 -16.47 -12.08
N ASP A 43 -8.74 -15.98 -12.62
CA ASP A 43 -8.74 -15.02 -13.73
C ASP A 43 -8.11 -13.67 -13.38
N GLN A 44 -8.26 -13.21 -12.14
CA GLN A 44 -7.66 -11.95 -11.68
C GLN A 44 -6.14 -12.07 -11.63
N ALA A 45 -5.62 -13.22 -11.17
CA ALA A 45 -4.20 -13.53 -11.19
C ALA A 45 -3.65 -13.70 -12.62
N LYS A 46 -4.44 -14.27 -13.53
CA LYS A 46 -4.10 -14.38 -14.94
C LYS A 46 -3.95 -13.02 -15.61
N MET A 47 -4.87 -12.08 -15.34
CA MET A 47 -4.78 -10.71 -15.85
C MET A 47 -3.50 -10.02 -15.36
N VAL A 48 -3.19 -10.16 -14.07
CA VAL A 48 -1.96 -9.64 -13.47
C VAL A 48 -0.72 -10.24 -14.13
N GLU A 49 -0.63 -11.57 -14.25
CA GLU A 49 0.52 -12.24 -14.87
C GLU A 49 0.70 -11.82 -16.34
N ASN A 50 -0.38 -11.73 -17.11
CA ASN A 50 -0.32 -11.27 -18.50
C ASN A 50 0.18 -9.82 -18.60
N PHE A 51 -0.27 -8.95 -17.69
CA PHE A 51 0.20 -7.57 -17.65
C PHE A 51 1.69 -7.48 -17.28
N GLU A 52 2.16 -8.30 -16.33
CA GLU A 52 3.58 -8.38 -15.98
C GLU A 52 4.43 -8.78 -17.19
N LYS A 53 4.00 -9.82 -17.92
CA LYS A 53 4.64 -10.24 -19.18
C LYS A 53 4.72 -9.09 -20.18
N GLN A 54 3.63 -8.36 -20.39
CA GLN A 54 3.61 -7.20 -21.28
C GLN A 54 4.59 -6.11 -20.84
N CYS A 55 4.72 -5.82 -19.54
CA CYS A 55 5.72 -4.87 -19.05
C CYS A 55 7.15 -5.34 -19.32
N HIS A 56 7.43 -6.64 -19.22
CA HIS A 56 8.74 -7.21 -19.53
C HIS A 56 9.07 -7.23 -21.03
N GLU A 57 8.05 -7.25 -21.89
CA GLU A 57 8.20 -7.22 -23.35
C GLU A 57 8.33 -5.79 -23.92
N ARG A 58 8.17 -4.75 -23.11
CA ARG A 58 8.25 -3.36 -23.56
C ARG A 58 9.68 -2.96 -23.99
N PRO A 59 9.80 -2.01 -24.94
CA PRO A 59 11.07 -1.35 -25.20
C PRO A 59 11.64 -0.78 -23.91
N ASN A 60 12.93 -1.02 -23.66
CA ASN A 60 13.66 -0.58 -22.46
C ASN A 60 13.20 -1.21 -21.14
N ALA A 61 12.51 -2.35 -21.15
CA ALA A 61 12.18 -3.09 -19.93
C ALA A 61 13.42 -3.61 -19.14
N THR A 62 14.61 -3.55 -19.75
CA THR A 62 15.88 -3.81 -19.06
C THR A 62 16.28 -2.69 -18.10
N ASP A 63 15.71 -1.48 -18.24
CA ASP A 63 15.84 -0.42 -17.25
C ASP A 63 14.90 -0.72 -16.06
N PRO A 64 15.45 -0.95 -14.85
CA PRO A 64 14.64 -1.28 -13.68
C PRO A 64 13.62 -0.20 -13.32
N ASN A 65 13.89 1.08 -13.60
CA ASN A 65 12.97 2.17 -13.31
C ASN A 65 11.77 2.16 -14.25
N VAL A 66 12.01 1.94 -15.55
CA VAL A 66 10.95 1.84 -16.57
C VAL A 66 10.05 0.63 -16.28
N LEU A 67 10.66 -0.52 -15.96
CA LEU A 67 9.91 -1.71 -15.58
C LEU A 67 9.08 -1.48 -14.31
N LYS A 68 9.70 -0.91 -13.27
CA LYS A 68 9.02 -0.59 -12.01
C LYS A 68 7.84 0.36 -12.23
N GLU A 69 8.00 1.39 -13.05
CA GLU A 69 6.95 2.34 -13.37
C GLU A 69 5.79 1.65 -14.11
N CYS A 70 6.08 0.84 -15.13
CA CYS A 70 5.07 0.07 -15.86
C CYS A 70 4.24 -0.80 -14.92
N LEU A 71 4.91 -1.58 -14.08
CA LEU A 71 4.28 -2.46 -13.10
C LEU A 71 3.45 -1.67 -12.10
N THR A 72 4.01 -0.62 -11.48
CA THR A 72 3.33 0.14 -10.43
C THR A 72 2.08 0.85 -10.96
N VAL A 73 2.17 1.51 -12.11
CA VAL A 73 1.03 2.22 -12.73
C VAL A 73 -0.05 1.23 -13.14
N GLY A 74 0.33 0.13 -13.77
CA GLY A 74 -0.63 -0.90 -14.21
C GLY A 74 -1.32 -1.63 -13.08
N MET A 75 -0.57 -2.07 -12.07
CA MET A 75 -1.13 -2.73 -10.89
C MET A 75 -2.11 -1.81 -10.15
N ARG A 76 -1.75 -0.53 -10.00
CA ARG A 76 -2.64 0.48 -9.42
C ARG A 76 -3.94 0.61 -10.22
N SER A 77 -3.85 0.72 -11.54
CA SER A 77 -5.04 0.81 -12.41
C SER A 77 -5.93 -0.42 -12.28
N MET A 78 -5.37 -1.63 -12.36
CA MET A 78 -6.12 -2.88 -12.25
C MET A 78 -6.77 -3.03 -10.88
N ALA A 79 -6.06 -2.66 -9.80
CA ALA A 79 -6.57 -2.69 -8.44
C ALA A 79 -7.79 -1.78 -8.27
N VAL A 80 -7.73 -0.54 -8.77
CA VAL A 80 -8.85 0.41 -8.78
C VAL A 80 -10.03 -0.11 -9.59
N SER A 81 -9.77 -0.85 -10.68
CA SER A 81 -10.81 -1.52 -11.46
C SER A 81 -11.38 -2.80 -10.81
N GLY A 82 -10.98 -3.14 -9.59
CA GLY A 82 -11.52 -4.27 -8.85
C GLY A 82 -10.74 -5.59 -9.01
N ASN A 83 -9.50 -5.55 -9.48
CA ASN A 83 -8.61 -6.72 -9.42
C ASN A 83 -7.94 -6.80 -8.04
N TYR A 84 -8.40 -7.70 -7.19
CA TYR A 84 -7.87 -7.84 -5.83
C TYR A 84 -6.43 -8.36 -5.79
N VAL A 85 -6.02 -9.20 -6.75
CA VAL A 85 -4.63 -9.68 -6.85
C VAL A 85 -3.67 -8.52 -7.18
N ALA A 86 -4.11 -7.58 -8.02
CA ALA A 86 -3.37 -6.35 -8.27
C ALA A 86 -3.32 -5.46 -7.02
N ALA A 87 -4.40 -5.40 -6.24
CA ALA A 87 -4.42 -4.69 -4.96
C ALA A 87 -3.45 -5.32 -3.95
N GLU A 88 -3.33 -6.64 -3.88
CA GLU A 88 -2.33 -7.32 -3.04
C GLU A 88 -0.89 -6.95 -3.45
N LYS A 89 -0.61 -6.91 -4.75
CA LYS A 89 0.70 -6.48 -5.25
C LYS A 89 0.98 -5.02 -4.90
N MET A 90 -0.02 -4.14 -5.01
CA MET A 90 0.11 -2.75 -4.60
C MET A 90 0.32 -2.59 -3.10
N ALA A 91 -0.41 -3.36 -2.27
CA ALA A 91 -0.20 -3.39 -0.83
C ALA A 91 1.27 -3.71 -0.54
N LYS A 92 1.83 -4.71 -1.23
CA LYS A 92 3.23 -5.07 -1.09
C LYS A 92 4.21 -3.98 -1.54
N ILE A 93 3.99 -3.38 -2.71
CA ILE A 93 4.86 -2.31 -3.23
C ILE A 93 4.92 -1.13 -2.26
N GLU A 94 3.76 -0.69 -1.73
CA GLU A 94 3.71 0.42 -0.78
C GLU A 94 4.35 0.04 0.56
N CYS A 95 4.17 -1.21 0.99
CA CYS A 95 4.77 -1.74 2.20
C CYS A 95 6.31 -1.78 2.14
N ASP A 96 6.87 -2.29 1.04
CA ASP A 96 8.31 -2.32 0.79
C ASP A 96 8.91 -0.90 0.68
N ALA A 97 8.07 0.11 0.35
CA ALA A 97 8.44 1.52 0.33
C ALA A 97 8.31 2.23 1.70
N GLY A 98 7.85 1.54 2.75
CA GLY A 98 7.60 2.12 4.07
C GLY A 98 6.29 2.92 4.18
N ASN A 99 5.39 2.77 3.21
CA ASN A 99 4.10 3.47 3.16
C ASN A 99 2.97 2.61 3.76
N ASP A 100 3.04 2.32 5.07
CA ASP A 100 2.09 1.45 5.77
C ASP A 100 0.62 1.86 5.59
N ALA A 101 0.33 3.17 5.61
CA ALA A 101 -1.02 3.69 5.44
C ALA A 101 -1.60 3.39 4.04
N LEU A 102 -0.77 3.52 3.00
CA LEU A 102 -1.18 3.18 1.64
C LEU A 102 -1.29 1.67 1.45
N SER A 103 -0.37 0.89 2.03
CA SER A 103 -0.46 -0.57 2.06
C SER A 103 -1.81 -1.03 2.64
N LYS A 104 -2.22 -0.47 3.79
CA LYS A 104 -3.53 -0.74 4.39
C LYS A 104 -4.69 -0.29 3.52
N THR A 105 -4.57 0.82 2.79
CA THR A 105 -5.62 1.27 1.86
C THR A 105 -5.86 0.20 0.79
N TRP A 106 -4.81 -0.39 0.23
CA TRP A 106 -4.92 -1.49 -0.73
C TRP A 106 -5.56 -2.74 -0.12
N MET A 107 -5.20 -3.10 1.13
CA MET A 107 -5.89 -4.19 1.85
C MET A 107 -7.38 -3.89 2.04
N GLY A 108 -7.75 -2.65 2.35
CA GLY A 108 -9.15 -2.22 2.45
C GLY A 108 -9.93 -2.40 1.15
N MET A 109 -9.27 -2.24 0.01
CA MET A 109 -9.89 -2.51 -1.29
C MET A 109 -10.18 -3.99 -1.50
N ILE A 110 -9.28 -4.89 -1.06
CA ILE A 110 -9.49 -6.35 -1.12
C ILE A 110 -10.67 -6.75 -0.24
N MET A 111 -10.70 -6.28 1.01
CA MET A 111 -11.78 -6.57 1.98
C MET A 111 -13.17 -6.25 1.42
N ASN A 112 -13.30 -5.16 0.67
CA ASN A 112 -14.57 -4.70 0.09
C ASN A 112 -14.83 -5.22 -1.34
N ASN A 113 -13.94 -6.05 -1.89
CA ASN A 113 -14.06 -6.55 -3.25
C ASN A 113 -14.95 -7.79 -3.31
N GLN A 114 -16.06 -7.71 -4.07
CA GLN A 114 -17.00 -8.82 -4.22
C GLN A 114 -16.45 -10.01 -5.03
N ASN A 115 -15.40 -9.77 -5.83
CA ASN A 115 -14.73 -10.81 -6.62
C ASN A 115 -13.60 -11.49 -5.83
N ALA A 116 -13.21 -10.95 -4.68
CA ALA A 116 -12.22 -11.56 -3.80
C ALA A 116 -12.83 -12.74 -3.03
N SER A 117 -12.06 -13.80 -2.86
CA SER A 117 -12.54 -14.96 -2.09
C SER A 117 -12.82 -14.56 -0.63
N PRO A 118 -13.62 -15.32 0.12
CA PRO A 118 -13.74 -15.13 1.57
C PRO A 118 -12.38 -15.18 2.28
N GLU A 119 -11.45 -16.01 1.80
CA GLU A 119 -10.11 -16.13 2.35
C GLU A 119 -9.30 -14.85 2.13
N ASP A 120 -9.31 -14.29 0.92
CA ASP A 120 -8.62 -13.03 0.59
C ASP A 120 -9.15 -11.86 1.44
N ARG A 121 -10.48 -11.79 1.59
CA ARG A 121 -11.13 -10.78 2.42
C ARG A 121 -10.80 -10.94 3.89
N SER A 122 -10.73 -12.18 4.38
CA SER A 122 -10.35 -12.50 5.77
C SER A 122 -8.89 -12.10 6.05
N VAL A 123 -7.95 -12.41 5.15
CA VAL A 123 -6.54 -11.97 5.28
C VAL A 123 -6.44 -10.45 5.28
N ALA A 124 -7.21 -9.78 4.41
CA ALA A 124 -7.26 -8.33 4.38
C ALA A 124 -7.86 -7.72 5.65
N GLU A 125 -8.93 -8.30 6.18
CA GLU A 125 -9.51 -7.91 7.46
C GLU A 125 -8.54 -8.12 8.61
N GLU A 126 -7.80 -9.24 8.65
CA GLU A 126 -6.78 -9.51 9.66
C GLU A 126 -5.63 -8.49 9.60
N ALA A 127 -5.19 -8.12 8.39
CA ALA A 127 -4.16 -7.09 8.19
C ALA A 127 -4.60 -5.71 8.72
N LEU A 128 -5.89 -5.41 8.63
CA LEU A 128 -6.48 -4.13 9.06
C LEU A 128 -6.89 -4.12 10.54
N SER A 129 -7.30 -5.27 11.07
CA SER A 129 -7.86 -5.43 12.41
C SER A 129 -6.80 -5.53 13.51
N ASN A 130 -5.65 -4.91 13.32
CA ASN A 130 -4.77 -4.57 14.43
C ASN A 130 -5.48 -3.54 15.31
N LYS A 131 -6.36 -4.07 16.17
CA LYS A 131 -7.03 -3.39 17.27
C LYS A 131 -5.95 -2.93 18.23
N GLU A 132 -5.90 -1.61 18.38
CA GLU A 132 -5.59 -0.85 19.60
C GLU A 132 -4.25 -1.11 20.31
#